data_AF-A0A3D5RPF2-F1
#
_entry.id   AF-A0A3D5RPF2-F1
#
_cell.length_a   1.000
_cell.length_b   1.000
_cell.length_c   1.000
_cell.angle_alpha   90.00
_cell.angle_beta   90.00
_cell.angle_gamma   90.00
#
_symmetry.space_group_name_H-M   'P 1'
#
loop_
_entity.id
_entity.type
_entity.pdbx_description
1 polymer ?
#
loop_
_entity_poly.entity_id
_entity_poly.type
_entity_poly.pdbx_seq_one_letter_code
_entity_poly.pdbx_strand_id
1 'polypeptide(L)' 'QQAWIDHQVPQCGYCQSGMIMAVSAFLAKNPNPTDEEINASITNICRCGSYPRVRKAIRSLTAA' A
#
# COMPACT_ATOMS: atom_id res chain seq x y z
N GLN A 1 -9.08 -3.36 -1.06
CA GLN A 1 -9.50 -2.44 0.02
C GLN A 1 -9.50 -3.09 1.39
N GLN A 2 -9.89 -4.38 1.53
CA GLN A 2 -9.92 -5.07 2.83
C GLN A 2 -8.62 -4.94 3.65
N ALA A 3 -7.45 -5.17 3.03
CA ALA A 3 -6.16 -4.99 3.72
C ALA A 3 -5.92 -3.56 4.29
N TRP A 4 -6.51 -2.52 3.71
CA TRP A 4 -6.41 -1.16 4.27
C TRP A 4 -7.16 -1.03 5.59
N ILE A 5 -8.29 -1.75 5.71
CA ILE A 5 -9.12 -1.82 6.90
C ILE A 5 -8.43 -2.69 7.96
N ASP A 6 -8.00 -3.89 7.58
CA ASP A 6 -7.39 -4.85 8.51
C ASP A 6 -6.11 -4.29 9.17
N HIS A 7 -5.34 -3.51 8.41
CA HIS A 7 -4.09 -2.90 8.90
C HIS A 7 -4.25 -1.45 9.40
N GLN A 8 -5.48 -0.95 9.50
CA GLN A 8 -5.81 0.40 10.01
C GLN A 8 -4.90 1.48 9.38
N VAL A 9 -4.78 1.44 8.06
CA VAL A 9 -3.83 2.28 7.30
C VAL A 9 -4.17 3.77 7.37
N PRO A 10 -5.42 4.21 7.15
CA PRO A 10 -5.76 5.63 7.17
C PRO A 10 -5.53 6.30 8.54
N GLN A 11 -4.99 7.51 8.52
CA GLN A 11 -5.14 8.47 9.63
C GLN A 11 -6.15 9.56 9.21
N CYS A 12 -5.72 10.60 8.49
CA CYS A 12 -6.62 11.62 7.95
C CYS A 12 -7.41 11.18 6.70
N GLY A 13 -7.07 10.03 6.11
CA GLY A 13 -7.77 9.47 4.94
C GLY A 13 -7.44 10.12 3.58
N TYR A 14 -6.93 11.34 3.54
CA TYR A 14 -6.81 12.12 2.29
C TYR A 14 -6.06 11.42 1.16
N CYS A 15 -4.88 10.85 1.44
CA CYS A 15 -4.05 10.22 0.41
C CYS A 15 -4.44 8.76 0.08
N GLN A 16 -5.40 8.17 0.81
CA GLN A 16 -5.58 6.72 0.83
C GLN A 16 -6.21 6.18 -0.46
N SER A 17 -7.19 6.89 -1.04
CA SER A 17 -7.81 6.48 -2.30
C SER A 17 -6.79 6.40 -3.43
N GLY A 18 -5.92 7.41 -3.57
CA GLY A 18 -4.87 7.42 -4.58
C GLY A 18 -3.83 6.31 -4.37
N MET A 19 -3.47 6.04 -3.10
CA MET A 19 -2.52 4.98 -2.76
C MET A 19 -3.10 3.58 -3.00
N ILE A 20 -4.38 3.35 -2.69
CA ILE A 20 -5.08 2.09 -2.99
C ILE A 20 -5.07 1.82 -4.50
N MET A 21 -5.35 2.83 -5.32
CA MET A 21 -5.33 2.68 -6.77
C MET A 21 -3.92 2.38 -7.31
N ALA A 22 -2.90 3.09 -6.82
CA ALA A 22 -1.51 2.84 -7.20
C ALA A 22 -1.07 1.41 -6.86
N VAL A 23 -1.39 0.94 -5.64
CA VAL A 23 -1.08 -0.43 -5.19
C VAL A 23 -1.85 -1.47 -6.00
N SER A 24 -3.13 -1.24 -6.28
CA SER A 24 -3.93 -2.17 -7.07
C SER A 24 -3.37 -2.32 -8.49
N ALA A 25 -2.96 -1.21 -9.13
CA ALA A 25 -2.36 -1.24 -10.45
C ALA A 25 -0.96 -1.88 -10.46
N PHE A 26 -0.18 -1.66 -9.40
CA PHE A 26 1.14 -2.27 -9.23
C PHE A 26 1.04 -3.78 -9.06
N LEU A 27 0.21 -4.27 -8.12
CA LEU A 27 0.04 -5.70 -7.84
C LEU A 27 -0.58 -6.48 -9.01
N ALA A 28 -1.39 -5.83 -9.84
CA ALA A 28 -1.89 -6.44 -11.07
C ALA A 28 -0.77 -6.80 -12.07
N LYS A 29 0.37 -6.10 -12.02
CA LYS A 29 1.54 -6.34 -12.89
C LYS A 29 2.62 -7.17 -12.19
N ASN A 30 2.81 -6.97 -10.89
CA ASN A 30 3.79 -7.66 -10.08
C ASN A 30 3.09 -8.23 -8.82
N PRO A 31 2.59 -9.47 -8.88
CA PRO A 31 1.80 -10.06 -7.79
C PRO A 31 2.62 -10.42 -6.55
N ASN A 32 3.94 -10.59 -6.69
CA ASN A 32 4.86 -10.97 -5.59
C ASN A 32 6.09 -10.04 -5.52
N PRO A 33 5.89 -8.74 -5.22
CA PRO A 33 6.96 -7.76 -5.24
C PRO A 33 7.92 -7.88 -4.04
N THR A 34 9.15 -7.43 -4.22
CA THR A 34 10.10 -7.20 -3.11
C THR A 34 9.79 -5.89 -2.36
N ASP A 35 10.40 -5.68 -1.19
CA ASP A 35 10.15 -4.46 -0.41
C ASP A 35 10.74 -3.24 -1.12
N GLU A 36 11.87 -3.43 -1.79
CA GLU A 36 12.53 -2.45 -2.64
C GLU A 36 11.60 -2.02 -3.79
N GLU A 37 10.96 -2.98 -4.47
CA GLU A 37 10.01 -2.70 -5.54
C GLU A 37 8.76 -1.95 -5.05
N ILE A 38 8.23 -2.31 -3.87
CA ILE A 38 7.12 -1.60 -3.24
C ILE A 38 7.52 -0.14 -2.97
N ASN A 39 8.70 0.09 -2.37
CA ASN A 39 9.17 1.44 -2.03
C ASN A 39 9.46 2.27 -3.29
N ALA A 40 9.93 1.67 -4.36
CA ALA A 40 10.19 2.35 -5.63
C ALA A 40 8.89 2.69 -6.39
N SER A 41 7.86 1.85 -6.27
CA SER A 41 6.62 1.99 -7.06
C SER A 41 5.56 2.84 -6.37
N ILE A 42 5.44 2.75 -5.05
CA ILE A 42 4.40 3.44 -4.27
C ILE A 42 4.96 4.75 -3.71
N THR A 43 5.08 5.75 -4.57
CA THR A 43 5.67 7.07 -4.25
C THR A 43 4.65 8.11 -3.77
N ASN A 44 3.40 7.69 -3.52
CA ASN A 44 2.33 8.57 -3.03
C ASN A 44 2.70 9.25 -1.71
N ILE A 45 2.54 10.58 -1.66
CA ILE A 45 2.83 11.35 -0.45
C ILE A 45 1.75 11.11 0.61
N CYS A 46 2.20 10.76 1.81
CA CYS A 46 1.39 10.71 3.03
C CYS A 46 1.98 11.62 4.10
N ARG A 47 1.26 12.69 4.46
CA ARG A 47 1.71 13.61 5.51
C ARG A 47 1.58 13.05 6.93
N CYS A 48 0.66 12.12 7.13
CA CYS A 48 0.45 11.43 8.41
C CYS A 48 1.51 10.35 8.70
N GLY A 49 2.32 9.97 7.72
CA GLY A 49 3.38 8.97 7.90
C GLY A 49 2.87 7.53 8.05
N SER A 50 1.76 7.14 7.39
CA SER A 50 1.19 5.79 7.52
C SER A 50 1.95 4.69 6.75
N TYR A 51 3.10 4.99 6.13
CA TYR A 51 3.85 4.08 5.25
C TYR A 51 4.15 2.69 5.85
N PRO A 52 4.52 2.54 7.14
CA PRO A 52 4.72 1.21 7.72
C PRO A 52 3.46 0.34 7.70
N ARG A 53 2.26 0.94 7.87
CA ARG A 53 0.98 0.22 7.79
C ARG A 53 0.62 -0.13 6.35
N VAL A 54 0.93 0.76 5.41
CA VAL A 54 0.79 0.53 3.97
C VAL A 54 1.60 -0.70 3.55
N ARG A 55 2.88 -0.79 3.96
CA ARG A 55 3.74 -1.96 3.66
C ARG A 55 3.16 -3.26 4.21
N LYS A 56 2.68 -3.26 5.46
CA LYS A 56 2.02 -4.44 6.05
C LYS A 56 0.75 -4.83 5.28
N ALA A 57 -0.06 -3.85 4.87
CA ALA A 57 -1.26 -4.10 4.07
C ALA A 57 -0.90 -4.72 2.71
N ILE A 58 0.09 -4.18 1.99
CA ILE A 58 0.55 -4.73 0.72
C ILE A 58 1.06 -6.17 0.90
N ARG A 59 1.89 -6.43 1.92
CA ARG A 59 2.41 -7.77 2.20
C ARG A 59 1.33 -8.81 2.52
N SER A 60 0.22 -8.40 3.13
CA SER A 60 -0.91 -9.31 3.36
C SER A 60 -1.70 -9.67 2.10
N LEU A 61 -1.51 -8.92 1.00
CA LEU A 61 -2.14 -9.19 -0.29
C LEU A 61 -1.30 -10.12 -1.18
N THR A 62 -0.01 -10.25 -0.90
CA THR A 62 0.94 -11.05 -1.67
C THR A 62 1.12 -12.40 -0.96
N ALA A 63 0.91 -13.51 -1.66
CA ALA A 63 1.12 -14.83 -1.07
C ALA A 63 2.60 -15.01 -0.65
N ALA A 64 2.83 -15.72 0.45
CA ALA A 64 4.17 -16.11 0.89
C ALA A 64 4.86 -17.03 -0.14
#